data_AF-A0A9X9X5Y8-F1
#
_entry.id   AF-A0A9X9X5Y8-F1
#
_cell.length_a   1.000
_cell.length_b   1.000
_cell.length_c   1.000
_cell.angle_alpha   90.00
_cell.angle_beta   90.00
_cell.angle_gamma   90.00
#
_symmetry.space_group_name_H-M   'P 1'
#
loop_
_entity.id
_entity.type
_entity.pdbx_description
1 polymer ?
#
loop_
_entity_poly.entity_id
_entity_poly.type
_entity_poly.pdbx_seq_one_letter_code
_entity_poly.pdbx_strand_id
1 'polypeptide(L)'
;MSLRVVLAAPTLLALLGLSACGGSPPPAHTPPPAASAPAPAPAPQFADLQGARASSGEGEMERRGFSLARRQGLTQFWLHEGSRTCVRTVTGGGRYTSVTQVPMTNCPT
;
A
#
# COMPACT_ATOMS: atom_id res chain seq x y z
N MET A 1 9.46 18.47 -40.78
CA MET A 1 8.79 19.76 -40.98
C MET A 1 8.77 20.52 -39.66
N SER A 2 9.49 21.63 -39.61
CA SER A 2 9.57 22.55 -38.46
C SER A 2 8.52 23.66 -38.58
N LEU A 3 7.93 24.13 -37.48
CA LEU A 3 7.48 25.53 -37.26
C LEU A 3 6.99 25.70 -35.80
N ARG A 4 7.79 26.24 -34.87
CA ARG A 4 8.01 27.66 -34.48
C ARG A 4 6.77 28.43 -33.96
N VAL A 5 6.70 28.47 -32.62
CA VAL A 5 6.53 29.63 -31.71
C VAL A 5 5.44 30.67 -32.02
N VAL A 6 4.53 30.86 -31.06
CA VAL A 6 3.91 32.17 -30.77
C VAL A 6 3.96 32.42 -29.26
N LEU A 7 4.72 33.44 -28.87
CA LEU A 7 4.64 34.09 -27.56
C LEU A 7 3.35 34.90 -27.46
N ALA A 8 2.72 34.94 -26.28
CA ALA A 8 2.14 36.16 -25.72
C ALA A 8 1.61 35.89 -24.30
N ALA A 9 2.29 36.43 -23.30
CA ALA A 9 1.70 36.68 -21.98
C ALA A 9 0.83 37.95 -22.07
N PRO A 10 -0.29 38.00 -21.35
CA PRO A 10 -0.68 39.24 -20.71
C PRO A 10 -1.03 39.02 -19.24
N THR A 11 -0.29 39.73 -18.40
CA THR A 11 -0.69 40.20 -17.07
C THR A 11 -2.03 40.95 -17.16
N LEU A 12 -2.98 40.72 -16.24
CA LEU A 12 -3.69 41.78 -15.51
C LEU A 12 -4.60 41.24 -14.38
N LEU A 13 -4.45 41.83 -13.20
CA LEU A 13 -5.35 41.82 -12.04
C LEU A 13 -6.76 42.35 -12.37
N ALA A 14 -7.80 41.81 -11.73
CA ALA A 14 -8.84 42.61 -11.04
C ALA A 14 -9.83 41.74 -10.23
N LEU A 15 -10.31 42.33 -9.13
CA LEU A 15 -11.04 41.77 -7.99
C LEU A 15 -12.58 41.69 -8.18
N LEU A 16 -13.21 41.07 -7.17
CA LEU A 16 -14.58 41.23 -6.65
C LEU A 16 -15.69 40.33 -7.23
N GLY A 17 -16.09 39.35 -6.43
CA GLY A 17 -17.40 38.71 -6.48
C GLY A 17 -17.78 38.17 -5.10
N LEU A 18 -18.46 39.00 -4.29
CA LEU A 18 -19.21 38.55 -3.10
C LEU A 18 -20.36 37.65 -3.57
N SER A 19 -20.39 36.40 -3.11
CA SER A 19 -21.63 35.61 -3.12
C SER A 19 -21.81 34.96 -1.76
N ALA A 20 -22.75 35.52 -1.00
CA ALA A 20 -23.30 34.94 0.20
C ALA A 20 -24.43 33.98 -0.20
N CYS A 21 -24.25 32.68 0.02
CA CYS A 21 -25.35 31.76 0.22
C CYS A 21 -25.17 31.10 1.58
N GLY A 22 -25.99 31.54 2.54
CA GLY A 22 -26.15 30.87 3.82
C GLY A 22 -26.75 29.49 3.60
N GLY A 23 -26.02 28.47 4.01
CA GLY A 23 -26.54 27.13 4.23
C GLY A 23 -25.94 26.64 5.54
N SER A 24 -26.75 26.59 6.60
CA SER A 24 -26.33 25.99 7.86
C SER A 24 -25.90 24.54 7.59
N PRO A 25 -24.65 24.15 7.88
CA PRO A 25 -24.26 22.76 7.75
C PRO A 25 -25.09 21.91 8.74
N PRO A 26 -25.57 20.71 8.35
CA PRO A 26 -26.16 19.78 9.30
C PRO A 26 -25.15 19.46 10.41
N PRO A 27 -25.60 19.11 11.63
CA PRO A 27 -24.69 18.69 12.68
C PRO A 27 -23.83 17.56 12.13
N ALA A 28 -22.52 17.77 12.18
CA ALA A 28 -21.54 16.76 11.85
C ALA A 28 -21.84 15.54 12.72
N HIS A 29 -22.40 14.50 12.11
CA HIS A 29 -22.27 13.16 12.66
C HIS A 29 -20.80 12.86 12.53
N THR A 30 -20.03 13.12 13.58
CA THR A 30 -18.67 12.62 13.70
C THR A 30 -18.81 11.11 13.58
N PRO A 31 -18.37 10.47 12.48
CA PRO A 31 -18.25 9.02 12.51
C PRO A 31 -17.36 8.70 13.73
N PRO A 32 -17.67 7.64 14.50
CA PRO A 32 -16.75 7.19 15.54
C PRO A 32 -15.37 7.07 14.91
N PRO A 33 -14.27 7.43 15.61
CA PRO A 33 -12.93 7.32 15.06
C PRO A 33 -12.81 5.90 14.52
N ALA A 34 -12.69 5.78 13.19
CA ALA A 34 -12.38 4.52 12.56
C ALA A 34 -11.11 4.06 13.24
N ALA A 35 -11.22 3.06 14.11
CA ALA A 35 -10.09 2.57 14.86
C ALA A 35 -9.07 2.14 13.81
N SER A 36 -8.02 2.95 13.65
CA SER A 36 -6.88 2.62 12.81
C SER A 36 -6.29 1.36 13.43
N ALA A 37 -6.68 0.20 12.90
CA ALA A 37 -6.11 -1.05 13.33
C ALA A 37 -4.58 -0.90 13.19
N PRO A 38 -3.80 -1.18 14.25
CA PRO A 38 -2.36 -1.06 14.17
C PRO A 38 -1.89 -1.88 12.97
N ALA A 39 -1.01 -1.28 12.16
CA ALA A 39 -0.37 -2.01 11.08
C ALA A 39 0.26 -3.27 11.70
N PRO A 40 0.04 -4.47 11.12
CA PRO A 40 0.55 -5.69 11.71
C PRO A 40 2.06 -5.57 11.90
N ALA A 41 2.53 -5.89 13.11
CA ALA A 41 3.95 -5.83 13.42
C ALA A 41 4.71 -6.83 12.52
N PRO A 42 5.97 -6.52 12.13
CA PRO A 42 6.83 -7.52 11.51
C PRO A 42 6.88 -8.75 12.41
N ALA A 43 6.53 -9.91 11.87
CA ALA A 43 6.61 -11.14 12.65
C ALA A 43 8.11 -11.41 12.91
N PRO A 44 8.57 -11.51 14.17
CA PRO A 44 9.99 -11.61 14.51
C PRO A 44 10.69 -12.76 13.77
N GLN A 45 9.96 -13.83 13.47
CA GLN A 45 10.46 -14.99 12.73
C GLN A 45 10.77 -14.74 11.24
N PHE A 46 10.46 -13.56 10.70
CA PHE A 46 10.77 -13.17 9.32
C PHE A 46 11.67 -11.94 9.23
N ALA A 47 12.20 -11.46 10.36
CA ALA A 47 13.08 -10.30 10.39
C ALA A 47 14.34 -10.52 9.53
N ASP A 48 14.79 -11.77 9.39
CA ASP A 48 15.91 -12.16 8.55
C ASP A 48 15.65 -12.02 7.04
N LEU A 49 14.38 -12.03 6.63
CA LEU A 49 13.97 -11.89 5.22
C LEU A 49 13.86 -10.42 4.78
N GLN A 50 13.85 -9.49 5.73
CA GLN A 50 13.78 -8.07 5.43
C GLN A 50 15.04 -7.61 4.68
N GLY A 51 14.87 -7.08 3.47
CA GLY A 51 15.98 -6.67 2.59
C GLY A 51 16.66 -7.80 1.82
N ALA A 52 16.27 -9.06 2.03
CA ALA A 52 16.74 -10.19 1.24
C ALA A 52 16.40 -9.98 -0.24
N ARG A 53 17.24 -10.53 -1.14
CA ARG A 53 16.88 -10.58 -2.58
C ARG A 53 15.61 -11.40 -2.72
N ALA A 54 14.68 -10.92 -3.55
CA ALA A 54 13.35 -11.52 -3.70
C ALA A 54 13.46 -13.04 -3.95
N SER A 55 14.24 -13.46 -4.94
CA SER A 55 14.39 -14.88 -5.28
C SER A 55 14.92 -15.75 -4.13
N SER A 56 15.85 -15.24 -3.32
CA SER A 56 16.36 -15.96 -2.15
C SER A 56 15.32 -15.99 -1.03
N GLY A 57 14.59 -14.89 -0.83
CA GLY A 57 13.50 -14.82 0.14
C GLY A 57 12.32 -15.73 -0.22
N GLU A 58 11.97 -15.83 -1.50
CA GLU A 58 10.97 -16.77 -2.02
C GLU A 58 11.36 -18.21 -1.73
N GLY A 59 12.58 -18.60 -2.09
CA GLY A 59 13.08 -19.95 -1.78
C GLY A 59 13.13 -20.23 -0.28
N GLU A 60 13.44 -19.25 0.56
CA GLU A 60 13.43 -19.43 2.01
C GLU A 60 12.01 -19.55 2.58
N MET A 61 11.02 -18.83 2.03
CA MET A 61 9.62 -19.03 2.37
C MET A 61 9.18 -20.47 2.05
N GLU A 62 9.51 -20.96 0.85
CA GLU A 62 9.21 -22.34 0.42
C GLU A 62 9.90 -23.38 1.31
N ARG A 63 11.19 -23.19 1.63
CA ARG A 63 11.94 -24.06 2.55
C ARG A 63 11.32 -24.10 3.95
N ARG A 64 10.68 -23.02 4.38
CA ARG A 64 9.95 -22.91 5.66
C ARG A 64 8.52 -23.47 5.57
N GLY A 65 8.15 -24.10 4.45
CA GLY A 65 6.84 -24.73 4.25
C GLY A 65 5.73 -23.76 3.85
N PHE A 66 6.06 -22.51 3.51
CA PHE A 66 5.08 -21.59 2.97
C PHE A 66 4.87 -21.88 1.48
N SER A 67 3.63 -21.88 1.06
CA SER A 67 3.23 -21.90 -0.34
C SER A 67 2.77 -20.52 -0.76
N LEU A 68 2.97 -20.17 -2.03
CA LEU A 68 2.46 -18.91 -2.55
C LEU A 68 0.94 -19.01 -2.77
N ALA A 69 0.17 -18.25 -1.99
CA ALA A 69 -1.29 -18.22 -2.09
C ALA A 69 -1.78 -17.27 -3.18
N ARG A 70 -1.20 -16.07 -3.30
CA ARG A 70 -1.56 -15.10 -4.35
C ARG A 70 -0.46 -14.07 -4.60
N ARG A 71 -0.48 -13.47 -5.81
CA ARG A 71 0.33 -12.31 -6.17
C ARG A 71 -0.56 -11.12 -6.52
N GLN A 72 -0.14 -9.92 -6.17
CA GLN A 72 -0.79 -8.66 -6.53
C GLN A 72 0.26 -7.57 -6.76
N GLY A 73 0.60 -7.35 -8.04
CA GLY A 73 1.70 -6.46 -8.41
C GLY A 73 3.01 -6.91 -7.75
N LEU A 74 3.63 -6.01 -6.99
CA LEU A 74 4.86 -6.27 -6.24
C LEU A 74 4.64 -6.99 -4.90
N THR A 75 3.40 -7.31 -4.56
CA THR A 75 3.03 -7.97 -3.31
C THR A 75 2.79 -9.46 -3.54
N GLN A 76 3.30 -10.30 -2.65
CA GLN A 76 3.03 -11.73 -2.61
C GLN A 76 2.47 -12.11 -1.24
N PHE A 77 1.53 -13.04 -1.23
CA PHE A 77 0.95 -13.59 -0.01
C PHE A 77 1.27 -15.07 0.06
N TRP A 78 1.77 -15.48 1.22
CA TRP A 78 2.34 -16.78 1.48
C TRP A 78 1.59 -17.46 2.61
N LEU A 79 1.21 -18.70 2.40
CA LEU A 79 0.37 -19.48 3.28
C LEU A 79 1.13 -20.70 3.76
N HIS A 80 1.25 -20.81 5.08
CA HIS A 80 1.65 -22.06 5.72
C HIS A 80 0.41 -22.74 6.28
N GLU A 81 -0.04 -23.79 5.58
CA GLU A 81 -1.29 -24.51 5.87
C GLU A 81 -1.30 -25.09 7.29
N GLY A 82 -0.21 -25.75 7.70
CA GLY A 82 -0.14 -26.46 8.98
C GLY A 82 -0.31 -25.56 10.20
N SER A 83 0.22 -24.32 10.15
CA SER A 83 0.10 -23.34 11.24
C SER A 83 -0.97 -22.29 10.99
N ARG A 84 -1.66 -22.35 9.86
CA ARG A 84 -2.58 -21.32 9.35
C ARG A 84 -1.99 -19.91 9.50
N THR A 85 -0.80 -19.72 8.96
CA THR A 85 -0.09 -18.43 8.97
C THR A 85 -0.06 -17.83 7.57
N CYS A 86 -0.50 -16.59 7.43
CA CYS A 86 -0.46 -15.83 6.19
C CYS A 86 0.57 -14.70 6.30
N VAL A 87 1.49 -14.61 5.35
CA VAL A 87 2.56 -13.59 5.32
C VAL A 87 2.47 -12.82 4.02
N ARG A 88 2.50 -11.49 4.13
CA ARG A 88 2.61 -10.56 3.00
C ARG A 88 4.07 -10.16 2.82
N THR A 89 4.61 -10.35 1.62
CA THR A 89 5.89 -9.77 1.19
C THR A 89 5.65 -8.69 0.15
N VAL A 90 6.44 -7.63 0.18
CA VAL A 90 6.46 -6.59 -0.86
C VAL A 90 7.87 -6.48 -1.41
N THR A 91 8.01 -6.49 -2.73
CA THR A 91 9.30 -6.40 -3.41
C THR A 91 9.52 -5.01 -3.99
N GLY A 92 10.68 -4.40 -3.74
CA GLY A 92 11.12 -3.16 -4.35
C GLY A 92 12.62 -3.20 -4.61
N GLY A 93 13.06 -2.75 -5.79
CA GLY A 93 14.48 -2.80 -6.17
C GLY A 93 15.08 -4.21 -6.15
N GLY A 94 14.27 -5.25 -6.43
CA GLY A 94 14.68 -6.65 -6.40
C GLY A 94 14.84 -7.26 -5.00
N ARG A 95 14.36 -6.58 -3.95
CA ARG A 95 14.49 -7.00 -2.55
C ARG A 95 13.17 -6.89 -1.82
N TYR A 96 13.00 -7.68 -0.75
CA TYR A 96 11.87 -7.52 0.14
C TYR A 96 11.97 -6.20 0.92
N THR A 97 11.05 -5.28 0.67
CA THR A 97 10.91 -4.01 1.38
C THR A 97 9.96 -4.12 2.56
N SER A 98 9.14 -5.17 2.62
CA SER A 98 8.27 -5.47 3.75
C SER A 98 8.01 -6.98 3.80
N VAL A 99 8.14 -7.57 4.99
CA VAL A 99 7.70 -8.93 5.29
C VAL A 99 6.87 -8.89 6.57
N THR A 100 5.58 -9.24 6.49
CA THR A 100 4.66 -9.01 7.60
C THR A 100 3.57 -10.07 7.64
N GLN A 101 3.27 -10.58 8.83
CA GLN A 101 2.13 -11.48 9.01
C GLN A 101 0.82 -10.69 8.83
N VAL A 102 -0.14 -11.25 8.11
CA VAL A 102 -1.45 -10.64 7.86
C VAL A 102 -2.57 -11.61 8.23
N PRO A 103 -3.82 -11.12 8.43
CA PRO A 103 -4.94 -12.01 8.68
C PRO A 103 -5.11 -13.06 7.57
N MET A 104 -5.54 -14.27 7.96
CA MET A 104 -5.72 -15.41 7.04
C MET A 104 -6.66 -15.11 5.87
N THR A 105 -7.59 -14.17 6.00
CA THR A 105 -8.48 -13.72 4.91
C THR A 105 -7.74 -13.17 3.69
N ASN A 106 -6.44 -12.83 3.83
CA ASN A 106 -5.61 -12.35 2.72
C ASN A 106 -4.95 -13.50 1.92
N CYS A 107 -4.87 -14.71 2.48
CA CYS A 107 -4.37 -15.89 1.80
C CYS A 107 -5.56 -16.78 1.43
N PRO A 108 -6.04 -16.75 0.18
CA PRO A 108 -7.04 -17.71 -0.27
C PRO A 108 -6.40 -19.11 -0.30
N THR A 109 -7.09 -20.07 0.30
CA THR A 109 -6.87 -21.51 0.16
C THR A 109 -7.35 -22.00 -1.20
#